data_AF-A0A517IAD3-F1
#
_entry.id   AF-A0A517IAD3-F1
#
_cell.length_a   1.000
_cell.length_b   1.000
_cell.length_c   1.000
_cell.angle_alpha   90.00
_cell.angle_beta   90.00
_cell.angle_gamma   90.00
#
_symmetry.space_group_name_H-M   'P 1'
#
loop_
_entity.id
_entity.type
_entity.pdbx_description
1 polymer ?
#
loop_
_entity_poly.entity_id
_entity_poly.type
_entity_poly.pdbx_seq_one_letter_code
_entity_poly.pdbx_strand_id
1 'polypeptide(L)'
;MARNPEKKRCKARSKQRDEQCKNWAKPGWDVCRFHGASGGAPHRNTNAVKTGEHQTIWMDALTPEQQEVLDRVNLEPLEQVNQSIKLYAWREREIMLKIARIESGLTEKQRRVLQERLTIKDPVQVHNDKSGQTKTVAISREELVTTEIEETEYRAIDDILHLQDALTRVTDKKLRAVEMKHKLLSGINPETVNVQQYLEALGAVAEEAWRDEE
;
A
#
# COMPACT_ATOMS: atom_id res chain seq x y z
N MET A 1 6.14 48.74 1.00
CA MET A 1 4.85 48.81 1.74
C MET A 1 4.83 47.71 2.80
N ALA A 2 4.67 48.05 4.08
CA ALA A 2 4.72 47.06 5.16
C ALA A 2 3.60 46.02 4.98
N ARG A 3 3.95 44.73 4.92
CA ARG A 3 3.00 43.62 4.66
C ARG A 3 1.93 43.43 5.76
N ASN A 4 2.08 44.11 6.89
CA ASN A 4 1.14 44.11 8.01
C ASN A 4 1.28 45.44 8.78
N PRO A 5 0.27 46.34 8.77
CA PRO A 5 0.32 47.61 9.49
C PRO A 5 0.27 47.44 11.02
N GLU A 6 -0.32 46.35 11.51
CA GLU A 6 -0.46 46.05 12.95
C GLU A 6 0.75 45.28 13.52
N LYS A 7 1.73 44.90 12.69
CA LYS A 7 2.90 44.07 13.06
C LYS A 7 2.52 42.82 13.90
N LYS A 8 1.36 42.22 13.64
CA LYS A 8 0.93 40.99 14.33
C LYS A 8 1.66 39.76 13.76
N ARG A 9 2.20 38.90 14.63
CA ARG A 9 2.81 37.61 14.26
C ARG A 9 1.73 36.56 14.04
N CYS A 10 2.01 35.58 13.18
CA CYS A 10 1.13 34.44 12.96
C CYS A 10 0.99 33.61 14.25
N LYS A 11 -0.26 33.29 14.64
CA LYS A 11 -0.55 32.50 15.86
C LYS A 11 -0.26 30.99 15.73
N ALA A 12 -0.06 30.47 14.52
CA ALA A 12 0.17 29.04 14.30
C ALA A 12 1.48 28.57 14.96
N ARG A 13 1.43 27.39 15.58
CA ARG A 13 2.57 26.72 16.24
C ARG A 13 2.93 25.42 15.52
N SER A 14 4.22 25.11 15.47
CA SER A 14 4.73 23.85 14.95
C SER A 14 4.33 22.69 15.86
N LYS A 15 3.73 21.62 15.31
CA LYS A 15 3.41 20.42 16.10
C LYS A 15 4.66 19.67 16.60
N GLN A 16 5.77 19.75 15.87
CA GLN A 16 7.01 19.02 16.20
C GLN A 16 7.92 19.78 17.17
N ARG A 17 7.93 21.12 17.09
CA ARG A 17 8.87 21.97 17.84
C ARG A 17 8.21 22.88 18.86
N ASP A 18 6.88 22.93 18.89
CA ASP A 18 6.06 23.88 19.67
C ASP A 18 6.44 25.37 19.53
N GLU A 19 7.21 25.72 18.49
CA GLU A 19 7.58 27.10 18.21
C GLU A 19 6.50 27.81 17.40
N GLN A 20 6.24 29.08 17.74
CA GLN A 20 5.36 29.95 16.97
C GLN A 20 5.95 30.27 15.59
N CYS A 21 5.09 30.31 14.58
CA CYS A 21 5.47 30.70 13.22
C CYS A 21 6.08 32.11 13.21
N LYS A 22 7.28 32.22 12.62
CA LYS A 22 8.02 33.50 12.53
C LYS A 22 7.44 34.47 11.49
N ASN A 23 6.51 34.03 10.63
CA ASN A 23 5.88 34.87 9.63
C ASN A 23 4.88 35.86 10.24
N TRP A 24 4.73 37.01 9.59
CA TRP A 24 3.70 37.99 9.90
C TRP A 24 2.31 37.48 9.51
N ALA A 25 1.32 37.80 10.33
CA ALA A 25 -0.08 37.55 9.99
C ALA A 25 -0.53 38.48 8.83
N LYS A 26 -1.49 38.03 8.01
CA LYS A 26 -2.08 38.88 6.96
C LYS A 26 -3.01 39.92 7.62
N PRO A 27 -3.14 41.15 7.10
CA PRO A 27 -4.12 42.12 7.61
C PRO A 27 -5.53 41.51 7.70
N GLY A 28 -6.17 41.60 8.87
CA GLY A 28 -7.49 41.02 9.14
C GLY A 28 -7.52 39.52 9.46
N TRP A 29 -6.35 38.86 9.62
CA TRP A 29 -6.23 37.45 9.97
C TRP A 29 -5.24 37.25 11.12
N ASP A 30 -5.44 36.22 11.94
CA ASP A 30 -4.49 35.85 13.02
C ASP A 30 -3.32 34.99 12.54
N VAL A 31 -3.38 34.53 11.29
CA VAL A 31 -2.43 33.59 10.69
C VAL A 31 -1.75 34.19 9.45
N CYS A 32 -0.64 33.59 9.03
CA CYS A 32 0.03 33.94 7.78
C CYS A 32 -0.56 33.17 6.59
N ARG A 33 -0.16 33.54 5.37
CA ARG A 33 -0.62 32.88 4.12
C ARG A 33 -0.43 31.35 4.14
N PHE A 34 0.65 30.86 4.73
CA PHE A 34 0.94 29.42 4.78
C PHE A 34 0.10 28.66 5.81
N HIS A 35 -0.47 29.37 6.78
CA HIS A 35 -1.30 28.79 7.85
C HIS A 35 -2.78 29.17 7.69
N GLY A 36 -3.24 29.35 6.44
CA GLY A 36 -4.66 29.49 6.10
C GLY A 36 -5.18 30.92 5.95
N ALA A 37 -4.33 31.95 6.05
CA ALA A 37 -4.80 33.31 5.81
C ALA A 37 -5.22 33.50 4.35
N SER A 38 -6.48 33.90 4.12
CA SER A 38 -7.19 33.97 2.82
C SER A 38 -7.97 32.72 2.41
N GLY A 39 -8.22 31.78 3.33
CA GLY A 39 -9.40 30.89 3.25
C GLY A 39 -9.40 29.76 2.22
N GLY A 40 -8.29 29.46 1.54
CA GLY A 40 -8.29 28.31 0.63
C GLY A 40 -7.01 28.07 -0.14
N ALA A 41 -6.98 26.93 -0.84
CA ALA A 41 -5.97 26.65 -1.84
C ALA A 41 -6.00 27.72 -2.95
N PRO A 42 -4.87 27.96 -3.64
CA PRO A 42 -4.84 28.88 -4.78
C PRO A 42 -5.92 28.55 -5.81
N HIS A 43 -6.47 29.58 -6.46
CA HIS A 43 -7.41 29.38 -7.57
C HIS A 43 -6.75 28.51 -8.65
N ARG A 44 -7.51 27.54 -9.19
CA ARG A 44 -7.03 26.49 -10.13
C ARG A 44 -6.00 25.52 -9.55
N ASN A 45 -6.01 25.26 -8.24
CA ASN A 45 -5.21 24.19 -7.68
C ASN A 45 -5.68 22.81 -8.19
N THR A 46 -4.81 22.08 -8.87
CA THR A 46 -5.09 20.73 -9.39
C THR A 46 -4.78 19.61 -8.40
N ASN A 47 -4.33 19.90 -7.17
CA ASN A 47 -3.93 18.88 -6.21
C ASN A 47 -4.99 17.80 -5.97
N ALA A 48 -6.29 18.15 -5.98
CA ALA A 48 -7.38 17.20 -5.81
C ALA A 48 -7.59 16.29 -7.02
N VAL A 49 -7.30 16.78 -8.24
CA VAL A 49 -7.51 16.02 -9.49
C VAL A 49 -6.26 15.28 -9.95
N LYS A 50 -5.10 15.49 -9.31
CA LYS A 50 -3.83 14.83 -9.70
C LYS A 50 -3.91 13.30 -9.68
N THR A 51 -4.67 12.74 -8.75
CA THR A 51 -4.86 11.29 -8.61
C THR A 51 -6.01 10.77 -9.47
N GLY A 52 -6.76 11.64 -10.14
CA GLY A 52 -7.98 11.30 -10.87
C GLY A 52 -9.21 11.07 -9.99
N GLU A 53 -9.05 10.83 -8.69
CA GLU A 53 -10.13 10.50 -7.74
C GLU A 53 -11.25 11.55 -7.68
N HIS A 54 -10.89 12.83 -7.84
CA HIS A 54 -11.85 13.94 -7.82
C HIS A 54 -12.03 14.59 -9.20
N GLN A 55 -11.58 13.93 -10.28
CA GLN A 55 -11.76 14.44 -11.63
C GLN A 55 -13.23 14.24 -12.06
N THR A 56 -13.89 15.32 -12.44
CA THR A 56 -15.23 15.26 -13.02
C THR A 56 -15.11 14.96 -14.51
N ILE A 57 -15.47 13.74 -14.91
CA ILE A 57 -15.50 13.31 -16.31
C ILE A 57 -16.97 13.13 -16.70
N TRP A 58 -17.41 13.84 -17.72
CA TRP A 58 -18.75 13.67 -18.30
C TRP A 58 -18.74 12.57 -19.35
N MET A 59 -19.89 11.92 -19.58
CA MET A 59 -19.98 10.71 -20.40
C MET A 59 -19.58 10.92 -21.87
N ASP A 60 -19.82 12.12 -22.38
CA ASP A 60 -19.46 12.63 -23.69
C ASP A 60 -17.95 12.90 -23.87
N ALA A 61 -17.19 12.98 -22.77
CA ALA A 61 -15.74 13.18 -22.79
C ALA A 61 -14.95 11.86 -22.66
N LEU A 62 -15.62 10.69 -22.61
CA LEU A 62 -14.93 9.40 -22.58
C LEU A 62 -14.34 9.07 -23.95
N THR A 63 -13.15 8.49 -23.92
CA THR A 63 -12.59 7.78 -25.08
C THR A 63 -13.38 6.49 -25.35
N PRO A 64 -13.39 5.98 -26.59
CA PRO A 64 -14.08 4.73 -26.93
C PRO A 64 -13.67 3.55 -26.03
N GLU A 65 -12.38 3.46 -25.68
CA GLU A 65 -11.85 2.40 -24.82
C GLU A 65 -12.38 2.53 -23.37
N GLN A 66 -12.49 3.75 -22.86
CA GLN A 66 -13.04 3.99 -21.52
C GLN A 66 -14.53 3.67 -21.46
N GLN A 67 -15.26 3.98 -22.55
CA GLN A 67 -16.67 3.65 -22.66
C GLN A 67 -16.91 2.14 -22.68
N GLU A 68 -16.08 1.39 -23.41
CA GLU A 68 -16.15 -0.08 -23.42
C GLU A 68 -15.88 -0.69 -22.03
N VAL A 69 -14.91 -0.14 -21.27
CA VAL A 69 -14.64 -0.58 -19.89
C VAL A 69 -15.84 -0.32 -19.00
N LEU A 70 -16.49 0.85 -19.15
CA LEU A 70 -17.66 1.22 -18.37
C LEU A 70 -18.85 0.30 -18.65
N ASP A 71 -19.08 -0.03 -19.92
CA ASP A 71 -20.16 -0.92 -20.36
C ASP A 71 -19.98 -2.35 -19.82
N ARG A 72 -18.73 -2.76 -19.56
CA ARG A 72 -18.42 -4.07 -18.95
C ARG A 72 -18.62 -4.11 -17.43
N VAL A 73 -18.84 -2.97 -16.77
CA VAL A 73 -19.04 -2.93 -15.31
C VAL A 73 -20.43 -3.49 -14.96
N ASN A 74 -20.45 -4.64 -14.30
CA ASN A 74 -21.69 -5.19 -13.76
C ASN A 74 -22.12 -4.40 -12.52
N LEU A 75 -23.35 -3.89 -12.50
CA LEU A 75 -23.88 -3.14 -11.34
C LEU A 75 -24.68 -4.04 -10.38
N GLU A 76 -24.87 -5.32 -10.72
CA GLU A 76 -25.60 -6.26 -9.88
C GLU A 76 -24.79 -6.58 -8.59
N PRO A 77 -25.33 -6.28 -7.39
CA PRO A 77 -24.58 -6.40 -6.13
C PRO A 77 -24.07 -7.81 -5.82
N LEU A 78 -24.86 -8.86 -6.08
CA LEU A 78 -24.44 -10.23 -5.77
C LEU A 78 -23.26 -10.66 -6.64
N GLU A 79 -23.27 -10.31 -7.92
CA GLU A 79 -22.21 -10.66 -8.85
C GLU A 79 -20.94 -9.84 -8.59
N GLN A 80 -21.06 -8.59 -8.19
CA GLN A 80 -19.91 -7.80 -7.70
C GLN A 80 -19.23 -8.47 -6.50
N VAL A 81 -20.02 -8.97 -5.55
CA VAL A 81 -19.50 -9.71 -4.40
C VAL A 81 -18.91 -11.06 -4.83
N ASN A 82 -19.53 -11.78 -5.78
CA ASN A 82 -18.97 -13.03 -6.33
C ASN A 82 -17.62 -12.80 -7.02
N GLN A 83 -17.49 -11.74 -7.82
CA GLN A 83 -16.25 -11.36 -8.48
C GLN A 83 -15.17 -11.03 -7.45
N SER A 84 -15.53 -10.32 -6.38
CA SER A 84 -14.62 -10.03 -5.27
C SER A 84 -14.12 -11.31 -4.58
N ILE A 85 -15.02 -12.26 -4.30
CA ILE A 85 -14.64 -13.56 -3.71
C ILE A 85 -13.69 -14.33 -4.63
N LYS A 86 -13.98 -14.40 -5.94
CA LYS A 86 -13.10 -15.04 -6.94
C LYS A 86 -11.71 -14.40 -6.96
N LEU A 87 -11.66 -13.05 -6.97
CA LEU A 87 -10.42 -12.29 -6.95
C LEU A 87 -9.58 -12.58 -5.70
N TYR A 88 -10.21 -12.59 -4.52
CA TYR A 88 -9.49 -12.86 -3.27
C TYR A 88 -9.02 -14.31 -3.20
N ALA A 89 -9.82 -15.28 -3.63
CA ALA A 89 -9.41 -16.69 -3.71
C ALA A 89 -8.20 -16.88 -4.65
N TRP A 90 -8.19 -16.20 -5.80
CA TRP A 90 -7.05 -16.22 -6.70
C TRP A 90 -5.79 -15.62 -6.05
N ARG A 91 -5.92 -14.48 -5.36
CA ARG A 91 -4.80 -13.84 -4.66
C ARG A 91 -4.23 -14.71 -3.54
N GLU A 92 -5.07 -15.38 -2.76
CA GLU A 92 -4.62 -16.34 -1.74
C GLU A 92 -3.77 -17.43 -2.38
N ARG A 93 -4.25 -18.03 -3.46
CA ARG A 93 -3.51 -19.06 -4.20
C ARG A 93 -2.13 -18.55 -4.67
N GLU A 94 -2.09 -17.37 -5.27
CA GLU A 94 -0.84 -16.79 -5.76
C GLU A 94 0.14 -16.47 -4.62
N ILE A 95 -0.34 -15.98 -3.47
CA ILE A 95 0.50 -15.74 -2.29
C ILE A 95 1.03 -17.07 -1.75
N MET A 96 0.19 -18.10 -1.65
CA MET A 96 0.60 -19.44 -1.21
C MET A 96 1.67 -20.05 -2.14
N LEU A 97 1.53 -19.89 -3.46
CA LEU A 97 2.54 -20.34 -4.42
C LEU A 97 3.87 -19.60 -4.25
N LYS A 98 3.83 -18.30 -3.94
CA LYS A 98 5.05 -17.53 -3.64
C LYS A 98 5.72 -18.01 -2.37
N ILE A 99 4.96 -18.27 -1.31
CA ILE A 99 5.47 -18.83 -0.06
C ILE A 99 6.16 -20.17 -0.35
N ALA A 100 5.48 -21.09 -1.04
CA ALA A 100 6.04 -22.40 -1.40
C ALA A 100 7.33 -22.30 -2.24
N ARG A 101 7.41 -21.32 -3.15
CA ARG A 101 8.64 -21.07 -3.93
C ARG A 101 9.80 -20.59 -3.05
N ILE A 102 9.53 -19.74 -2.06
CA ILE A 102 10.58 -19.27 -1.15
C ILE A 102 11.00 -20.41 -0.21
N GLU A 103 10.04 -21.15 0.35
CA GLU A 103 10.28 -22.31 1.23
C GLU A 103 11.10 -23.42 0.53
N SER A 104 10.82 -23.71 -0.75
CA SER A 104 11.60 -24.71 -1.50
C SER A 104 13.03 -24.27 -1.85
N GLY A 105 13.32 -22.97 -1.82
CA GLY A 105 14.64 -22.39 -2.06
C GLY A 105 15.39 -22.02 -0.78
N LEU A 106 14.85 -22.35 0.41
CA LEU A 106 15.50 -22.07 1.69
C LEU A 106 16.68 -23.04 1.87
N THR A 107 17.89 -22.51 1.78
CA THR A 107 19.11 -23.14 2.32
C THR A 107 19.44 -22.51 3.66
N GLU A 108 19.98 -23.27 4.62
CA GLU A 108 20.28 -22.79 6.00
C GLU A 108 21.06 -21.48 6.06
N LYS A 109 21.85 -21.18 5.02
CA LYS A 109 22.62 -19.94 4.91
C LYS A 109 22.41 -19.29 3.55
N GLN A 110 21.92 -18.05 3.52
CA GLN A 110 21.96 -17.21 2.31
C GLN A 110 23.21 -16.32 2.37
N ARG A 111 24.17 -16.59 1.48
CA ARG A 111 25.41 -15.81 1.36
C ARG A 111 25.17 -14.61 0.45
N ARG A 112 25.34 -13.40 0.98
CA ARG A 112 25.38 -12.17 0.18
C ARG A 112 26.84 -11.75 0.00
N VAL A 113 27.25 -11.58 -1.25
CA VAL A 113 28.58 -11.05 -1.60
C VAL A 113 28.41 -9.63 -2.10
N LEU A 114 28.85 -8.66 -1.30
CA LEU A 114 28.94 -7.27 -1.74
C LEU A 114 30.26 -7.08 -2.47
N GLN A 115 30.17 -6.65 -3.72
CA GLN A 115 31.32 -6.28 -4.55
C GLN A 115 31.32 -4.77 -4.73
N GLU A 116 32.42 -4.13 -4.38
CA GLU A 116 32.64 -2.71 -4.62
C GLU A 116 33.73 -2.51 -5.66
N ARG A 117 33.62 -1.45 -6.47
CA ARG A 117 34.68 -1.08 -7.42
C ARG A 117 35.76 -0.34 -6.65
N LEU A 118 36.89 -1.00 -6.44
CA LEU A 118 38.07 -0.40 -5.82
C LEU A 118 39.13 -0.13 -6.89
N THR A 119 39.72 1.05 -6.86
CA THR A 119 40.91 1.39 -7.65
C THR A 119 42.15 0.77 -7.00
N ILE A 120 42.64 -0.32 -7.56
CA ILE A 120 43.91 -0.95 -7.17
C ILE A 120 45.04 -0.33 -8.01
N LYS A 121 46.14 0.05 -7.35
CA LYS A 121 47.34 0.57 -8.03
C LYS A 121 48.38 -0.52 -8.08
N ASP A 122 48.64 -1.04 -9.28
CA ASP A 122 49.69 -2.03 -9.49
C ASP A 122 50.98 -1.36 -9.96
N PRO A 123 52.14 -1.66 -9.35
CA PRO A 123 53.41 -1.16 -9.81
C PRO A 123 53.83 -1.91 -11.07
N VAL A 124 53.75 -1.27 -12.23
CA VAL A 124 54.24 -1.82 -13.50
C VAL A 124 55.62 -1.22 -13.77
N GLN A 125 56.60 -2.09 -13.98
CA GLN A 125 57.95 -1.68 -14.36
C GLN A 125 57.95 -1.36 -15.85
N VAL A 126 58.05 -0.08 -16.21
CA VAL A 126 58.12 0.35 -17.61
C VAL A 126 59.59 0.59 -17.95
N HIS A 127 60.11 -0.21 -18.88
CA HIS A 127 61.46 -0.05 -19.40
C HIS A 127 61.46 1.00 -20.52
N ASN A 128 62.35 1.99 -20.44
CA ASN A 128 62.53 2.99 -21.49
C ASN A 128 63.74 2.60 -22.36
N ASP A 129 63.47 2.13 -23.58
CA ASP A 129 64.49 1.62 -24.52
C ASP A 129 65.53 2.68 -24.96
N LYS A 130 65.27 3.97 -24.72
CA LYS A 130 66.20 5.08 -25.05
C LYS A 130 67.14 5.51 -23.93
N SER A 131 66.89 5.12 -22.67
CA SER A 131 67.70 5.57 -21.53
C SER A 131 68.13 4.45 -20.56
N GLY A 132 67.79 3.19 -20.85
CA GLY A 132 68.21 2.01 -20.07
C GLY A 132 67.73 1.97 -18.61
N GLN A 133 66.93 2.95 -18.17
CA GLN A 133 66.41 3.04 -16.81
C GLN A 133 65.00 2.46 -16.71
N THR A 134 64.80 1.55 -15.77
CA THR A 134 63.49 1.08 -15.35
C THR A 134 62.85 2.08 -14.38
N LYS A 135 61.67 2.60 -14.73
CA LYS A 135 60.87 3.41 -13.80
C LYS A 135 59.63 2.61 -13.39
N THR A 136 59.38 2.53 -12.10
CA THR A 136 58.12 2.04 -11.53
C THR A 136 57.02 3.06 -11.77
N VAL A 137 56.03 2.73 -12.58
CA VAL A 137 54.84 3.55 -12.78
C VAL A 137 53.63 2.80 -12.20
N ALA A 138 52.93 3.43 -11.26
CA ALA A 138 51.72 2.87 -10.68
C ALA A 138 50.55 3.10 -11.64
N ILE A 139 50.07 2.05 -12.29
CA ILE A 139 48.89 2.09 -13.15
C ILE A 139 47.69 1.70 -12.28
N SER A 140 46.69 2.58 -12.20
CA SER A 140 45.45 2.30 -11.47
C SER A 140 44.46 1.55 -12.36
N ARG A 141 43.99 0.39 -11.90
CA ARG A 141 42.86 -0.33 -12.51
C ARG A 141 41.68 -0.37 -11.54
N GLU A 142 40.48 -0.19 -12.07
CA GLU A 142 39.23 -0.37 -11.32
C GLU A 142 38.80 -1.82 -11.39
N GLU A 143 38.85 -2.52 -10.26
CA GLU A 143 38.43 -3.92 -10.17
C GLU A 143 37.25 -4.04 -9.20
N LEU A 144 36.28 -4.91 -9.54
CA LEU A 144 35.21 -5.29 -8.62
C LEU A 144 35.80 -6.24 -7.58
N VAL A 145 36.03 -5.74 -6.38
CA VAL A 145 36.59 -6.50 -5.27
C VAL A 145 35.47 -6.83 -4.29
N THR A 146 35.42 -8.09 -3.85
CA THR A 146 34.52 -8.51 -2.77
C THR A 146 34.98 -7.90 -1.45
N THR A 147 34.26 -6.90 -0.94
CA THR A 147 34.64 -6.18 0.29
C THR A 147 34.08 -6.84 1.53
N GLU A 148 32.88 -7.43 1.45
CA GLU A 148 32.21 -8.05 2.59
C GLU A 148 31.39 -9.26 2.16
N ILE A 149 31.47 -10.33 2.96
CA ILE A 149 30.68 -11.55 2.81
C ILE A 149 29.81 -11.65 4.06
N GLU A 150 28.55 -11.23 3.96
CA GLU A 150 27.56 -11.40 5.02
C GLU A 150 26.79 -12.70 4.78
N GLU A 151 26.84 -13.63 5.73
CA GLU A 151 25.91 -14.78 5.79
C GLU A 151 24.71 -14.36 6.63
N THR A 152 23.58 -14.01 5.99
CA THR A 152 22.36 -13.58 6.70
C THR A 152 21.28 -14.63 6.60
N GLU A 153 20.76 -15.09 7.74
CA GLU A 153 19.68 -16.10 7.83
C GLU A 153 18.27 -15.47 7.70
N TYR A 154 18.14 -14.15 7.83
CA TYR A 154 16.87 -13.52 8.19
C TYR A 154 16.00 -13.02 7.03
N ARG A 155 16.55 -12.84 5.82
CA ARG A 155 15.84 -12.11 4.74
C ARG A 155 14.68 -12.89 4.14
N ALA A 156 14.89 -14.17 3.84
CA ALA A 156 13.83 -15.01 3.27
C ALA A 156 12.69 -15.29 4.28
N ILE A 157 13.03 -15.35 5.57
CA ILE A 157 12.03 -15.51 6.65
C ILE A 157 11.19 -14.24 6.77
N ASP A 158 11.79 -13.05 6.73
CA ASP A 158 11.06 -11.77 6.76
C ASP A 158 10.14 -11.62 5.54
N ASP A 159 10.59 -12.02 4.35
CA ASP A 159 9.77 -12.06 3.14
C ASP A 159 8.58 -13.03 3.29
N ILE A 160 8.79 -14.21 3.90
CA ILE A 160 7.72 -15.16 4.21
C ILE A 160 6.72 -14.56 5.20
N LEU A 161 7.19 -13.93 6.28
CA LEU A 161 6.32 -13.28 7.28
C LEU A 161 5.47 -12.18 6.63
N HIS A 162 6.07 -11.34 5.79
CA HIS A 162 5.34 -10.33 5.03
C HIS A 162 4.28 -10.91 4.09
N LEU A 163 4.57 -12.05 3.45
CA LEU A 163 3.61 -12.76 2.62
C LEU A 163 2.49 -13.41 3.45
N GLN A 164 2.79 -13.93 4.63
CA GLN A 164 1.79 -14.48 5.56
C GLN A 164 0.85 -13.39 6.10
N ASP A 165 1.39 -12.22 6.44
CA ASP A 165 0.59 -11.05 6.80
C ASP A 165 -0.30 -10.60 5.63
N ALA A 166 0.25 -10.60 4.41
CA ALA A 166 -0.53 -10.29 3.21
C ALA A 166 -1.65 -11.31 2.98
N LEU A 167 -1.37 -12.61 3.19
CA LEU A 167 -2.35 -13.67 3.10
C LEU A 167 -3.48 -13.45 4.10
N THR A 168 -3.15 -13.18 5.37
CA THR A 168 -4.13 -12.89 6.42
C THR A 168 -5.05 -11.72 6.05
N ARG A 169 -4.47 -10.63 5.51
CA ARG A 169 -5.25 -9.48 5.02
C ARG A 169 -6.18 -9.83 3.85
N VAL A 170 -5.75 -10.71 2.95
CA VAL A 170 -6.59 -11.17 1.82
C VAL A 170 -7.71 -12.08 2.31
N THR A 171 -7.40 -12.99 3.23
CA THR A 171 -8.37 -13.90 3.85
C THR A 171 -9.47 -13.13 4.58
N ASP A 172 -9.10 -12.12 5.37
CA ASP A 172 -10.06 -11.24 6.06
C ASP A 172 -10.96 -10.49 5.04
N LYS A 173 -10.39 -9.95 3.96
CA LYS A 173 -11.20 -9.34 2.89
C LYS A 173 -12.15 -10.33 2.20
N LYS A 174 -11.71 -11.58 1.99
CA LYS A 174 -12.56 -12.65 1.45
C LYS A 174 -13.70 -12.98 2.41
N LEU A 175 -13.42 -13.10 3.71
CA LEU A 175 -14.42 -13.35 4.75
C LEU A 175 -15.47 -12.25 4.77
N ARG A 176 -15.06 -10.97 4.77
CA ARG A 176 -15.99 -9.83 4.68
C ARG A 176 -16.84 -9.85 3.41
N ALA A 177 -16.28 -10.25 2.27
CA ALA A 177 -17.05 -10.41 1.04
C ALA A 177 -18.08 -11.56 1.14
N VAL A 178 -17.71 -12.67 1.77
CA VAL A 178 -18.64 -13.78 2.04
C VAL A 178 -19.75 -13.36 2.99
N GLU A 179 -19.44 -12.63 4.07
CA GLU A 179 -20.43 -12.05 4.97
C GLU A 179 -21.38 -11.09 4.24
N MET A 180 -20.84 -10.23 3.37
CA MET A 180 -21.65 -9.35 2.53
C MET A 180 -22.58 -10.14 1.61
N LYS A 181 -22.07 -11.21 0.98
CA LYS A 181 -22.88 -12.11 0.15
C LYS A 181 -24.01 -12.73 0.96
N HIS A 182 -23.70 -13.23 2.15
CA HIS A 182 -24.70 -13.80 3.05
C HIS A 182 -25.78 -12.77 3.40
N LYS A 183 -25.39 -11.53 3.77
CA LYS A 183 -26.34 -10.44 4.07
C LYS A 183 -27.25 -10.09 2.89
N LEU A 184 -26.70 -10.05 1.67
CA LEU A 184 -27.48 -9.79 0.46
C LEU A 184 -28.45 -10.94 0.14
N LEU A 185 -28.04 -12.19 0.34
CA LEU A 185 -28.88 -13.37 0.13
C LEU A 185 -29.93 -13.56 1.21
N SER A 186 -29.59 -13.28 2.47
CA SER A 186 -30.47 -13.52 3.60
C SER A 186 -31.61 -12.51 3.68
N GLY A 187 -31.56 -11.40 2.92
CA GLY A 187 -32.64 -10.42 2.86
C GLY A 187 -33.07 -9.90 4.24
N ILE A 188 -32.20 -9.98 5.25
CA ILE A 188 -32.56 -9.69 6.64
C ILE A 188 -32.64 -8.17 6.77
N ASN A 189 -33.82 -7.64 6.46
CA ASN A 189 -34.41 -6.65 7.33
C ASN A 189 -34.58 -7.35 8.69
N PRO A 190 -33.99 -6.82 9.78
CA PRO A 190 -34.23 -7.37 11.12
C PRO A 190 -35.72 -7.35 11.53
N GLU A 191 -36.57 -6.65 10.78
CA GLU A 191 -38.04 -6.62 10.97
C GLU A 191 -38.81 -7.77 10.30
N THR A 192 -38.22 -8.53 9.37
CA THR A 192 -38.94 -9.59 8.62
C THR A 192 -38.56 -11.01 9.00
N VAL A 193 -37.77 -11.19 10.08
CA VAL A 193 -37.58 -12.53 10.66
C VAL A 193 -38.94 -12.96 11.19
N ASN A 194 -39.61 -13.87 10.46
CA ASN A 194 -40.92 -14.36 10.84
C ASN A 194 -40.77 -15.33 12.03
N VAL A 195 -40.63 -14.77 13.22
CA VAL A 195 -40.54 -15.50 14.50
C VAL A 195 -41.76 -16.41 14.69
N GLN A 196 -42.91 -16.05 14.10
CA GLN A 196 -44.14 -16.85 14.15
C GLN A 196 -43.94 -18.26 13.58
N GLN A 197 -43.24 -18.37 12.44
CA GLN A 197 -42.98 -19.67 11.80
C GLN A 197 -42.08 -20.55 12.67
N TYR A 198 -41.16 -19.95 13.42
CA TYR A 198 -40.29 -20.67 14.36
C TYR A 198 -41.03 -21.09 15.63
N LEU A 199 -41.93 -20.25 16.13
CA LEU A 199 -42.80 -20.55 17.27
C LEU A 199 -43.80 -21.67 16.95
N GLU A 200 -44.39 -21.66 15.75
CA GLU A 200 -45.29 -22.72 15.29
C GLU A 200 -44.57 -24.06 15.14
N ALA A 201 -43.34 -24.05 14.59
CA ALA A 201 -42.52 -25.26 14.50
C ALA A 201 -42.14 -25.81 15.89
N LEU A 202 -41.78 -24.93 16.84
CA LEU A 202 -41.52 -25.33 18.23
C LEU A 202 -42.77 -25.87 18.93
N GLY A 203 -43.93 -25.26 18.70
CA GLY A 203 -45.20 -25.70 19.24
C GLY A 203 -45.60 -27.09 18.74
N ALA A 204 -45.44 -27.35 17.44
CA ALA A 204 -45.73 -28.66 16.84
C ALA A 204 -44.81 -29.76 17.40
N VAL A 205 -43.51 -29.48 17.53
CA VAL A 205 -42.55 -30.42 18.13
C VAL A 205 -42.85 -30.68 19.60
N ALA A 206 -43.27 -29.65 20.35
CA ALA A 206 -43.70 -29.83 21.72
C ALA A 206 -44.96 -30.70 21.79
N GLU A 207 -46.00 -30.42 20.99
CA GLU A 207 -47.22 -31.25 20.96
C GLU A 207 -46.94 -32.71 20.62
N GLU A 208 -46.03 -33.00 19.68
CA GLU A 208 -45.61 -34.37 19.38
C GLU A 208 -44.89 -35.01 20.57
N ALA A 209 -43.95 -34.31 21.21
CA ALA A 209 -43.20 -34.83 22.35
C ALA A 209 -44.08 -35.12 23.58
N TRP A 210 -45.16 -34.35 23.79
CA TRP A 210 -46.12 -34.57 24.87
C TRP A 210 -47.23 -35.57 24.52
N ARG A 211 -47.38 -35.97 23.24
CA ARG A 211 -48.36 -36.97 22.80
C ARG A 211 -47.91 -38.41 23.03
N ASP A 212 -46.60 -38.61 23.20
CA ASP A 212 -45.98 -39.92 23.40
C ASP A 212 -46.01 -40.38 24.88
N GLU A 213 -46.61 -39.61 25.79
CA GLU A 213 -46.72 -39.90 27.24
C GLU A 213 -48.13 -40.30 27.73
N GLU A 214 -49.13 -40.45 26.85
CA GLU A 214 -50.45 -41.07 27.14
C GLU A 214 -50.59 -42.48 26.53
#